data_AF-A0A285K5M4-F1
#
_entry.id   AF-A0A285K5M4-F1
#
_cell.length_a   1.000
_cell.length_b   1.000
_cell.length_c   1.000
_cell.angle_alpha   90.00
_cell.angle_beta   90.00
_cell.angle_gamma   90.00
#
_symmetry.space_group_name_H-M   'P 1'
#
loop_
_entity.id
_entity.type
_entity.pdbx_description
1 polymer ?
#
loop_
_entity_poly.entity_id
_entity_poly.type
_entity_poly.pdbx_seq_one_letter_code
_entity_poly.pdbx_strand_id
1 'polypeptide(L)'
;MKVKNPMTLLRDMAEEKLTETTRQLGSVQQSLQSAVTQHEQLQHYEHEYQQSLREGMLSKGMSVADLVNHQSFILSLNQVVKQHENHVEVCEQAVDRAKAGWIADKQRLNAFETLIVRRETAQAQIESRHEQKLMDEFAQRAGQRRERV
;
A
#
# COMPACT_ATOMS: atom_id res chain seq x y z
N MET A 1 21.02 2.48 31.23
CA MET A 1 20.33 2.69 29.93
C MET A 1 20.63 1.48 29.05
N LYS A 2 19.64 0.62 28.75
CA LYS A 2 19.84 -0.46 27.75
C LYS A 2 20.10 0.24 26.42
N VAL A 3 21.31 0.11 25.88
CA VAL A 3 21.64 0.59 24.54
C VAL A 3 20.66 -0.09 23.58
N LYS A 4 19.74 0.68 22.96
CA LYS A 4 18.82 0.15 21.95
C LYS A 4 19.66 -0.60 20.92
N ASN A 5 19.38 -1.89 20.75
CA ASN A 5 20.12 -2.73 19.80
C ASN A 5 19.99 -2.10 18.39
N PRO A 6 21.08 -1.83 17.67
CA PRO A 6 21.02 -1.22 16.34
C PRO A 6 20.03 -1.90 15.40
N MET A 7 19.88 -3.23 15.49
CA MET A 7 18.89 -3.99 14.71
C MET A 7 17.45 -3.67 15.06
N THR A 8 17.14 -3.49 16.36
CA THR A 8 15.80 -3.09 16.80
C THR A 8 15.46 -1.68 16.34
N LEU A 9 16.45 -0.76 16.33
CA LEU A 9 16.26 0.59 15.80
C LEU A 9 15.97 0.56 14.29
N LEU A 10 16.71 -0.23 13.52
CA LEU A 10 16.50 -0.37 12.08
C LEU A 10 15.12 -0.98 11.74
N ARG A 11 14.64 -1.93 12.55
CA ARG A 11 13.28 -2.46 12.44
C ARG A 11 12.25 -1.37 12.74
N ASP A 12 12.39 -0.65 13.86
CA ASP A 12 11.47 0.44 14.25
C ASP A 12 11.37 1.49 13.12
N MET A 13 12.50 1.89 12.54
CA MET A 13 12.54 2.82 11.40
C MET A 13 11.86 2.25 10.14
N ALA A 14 12.02 0.95 9.87
CA ALA A 14 11.37 0.30 8.74
C ALA A 14 9.85 0.19 8.94
N GLU A 15 9.40 -0.03 10.18
CA GLU A 15 7.98 -0.07 10.56
C GLU A 15 7.32 1.31 10.42
N GLU A 16 7.99 2.37 10.89
CA GLU A 16 7.53 3.75 10.70
C GLU A 16 7.45 4.10 9.22
N LYS A 17 8.48 3.74 8.44
CA LYS A 17 8.50 3.95 6.99
C LYS A 17 7.36 3.21 6.28
N LEU A 18 7.10 1.96 6.65
CA LEU A 18 5.97 1.18 6.11
C LEU A 18 4.62 1.82 6.45
N THR A 19 4.48 2.34 7.67
CA THR A 19 3.26 3.05 8.10
C THR A 19 3.01 4.27 7.21
N GLU A 20 4.06 5.05 6.95
CA GLU A 20 3.98 6.22 6.07
C GLU A 20 3.64 5.81 4.63
N THR A 21 4.30 4.81 4.05
CA THR A 21 3.98 4.36 2.68
C THR A 21 2.61 3.71 2.57
N THR A 22 2.09 3.10 3.64
CA THR A 22 0.71 2.62 3.70
C THR A 22 -0.29 3.77 3.65
N ARG A 23 -0.05 4.88 4.36
CA ARG A 23 -0.91 6.08 4.30
C ARG A 23 -0.89 6.70 2.91
N GLN A 24 0.28 6.81 2.30
CA GLN A 24 0.43 7.34 0.94
C GLN A 24 -0.32 6.47 -0.07
N LEU A 25 -0.21 5.14 0.02
CA LEU A 25 -0.97 4.21 -0.81
C LEU A 25 -2.48 4.41 -0.68
N GLY A 26 -2.99 4.57 0.55
CA GLY A 26 -4.40 4.86 0.78
C GLY A 26 -4.86 6.18 0.14
N SER A 27 -4.04 7.24 0.24
CA SER A 27 -4.35 8.54 -0.36
C SER A 27 -4.43 8.48 -1.89
N VAL A 28 -3.49 7.79 -2.56
CA VAL A 28 -3.54 7.65 -4.02
C VAL A 28 -4.67 6.74 -4.49
N GLN A 29 -5.03 5.71 -3.71
CA GLN A 29 -6.21 4.88 -3.99
C GLN A 29 -7.51 5.68 -3.88
N GLN A 30 -7.65 6.55 -2.88
CA GLN A 30 -8.80 7.44 -2.76
C GLN A 30 -8.88 8.44 -3.91
N SER A 31 -7.73 8.93 -4.39
CA SER A 31 -7.64 9.81 -5.55
C SER A 31 -8.11 9.09 -6.82
N LEU A 32 -7.66 7.85 -7.04
CA LEU A 32 -8.11 7.01 -8.15
C LEU A 32 -9.63 6.77 -8.10
N GLN A 33 -10.16 6.38 -6.93
CA GLN A 33 -11.60 6.16 -6.77
C GLN A 33 -12.39 7.43 -7.12
N SER A 34 -11.90 8.59 -6.70
CA SER A 34 -12.56 9.87 -6.99
C SER A 34 -12.52 10.21 -8.48
N ALA A 35 -11.38 9.97 -9.15
CA ALA A 35 -11.22 10.18 -10.59
C ALA A 35 -12.15 9.26 -11.41
N VAL A 36 -12.23 7.98 -11.03
CA VAL A 36 -13.15 7.01 -11.67
C VAL A 36 -14.60 7.44 -11.50
N THR A 37 -15.03 7.79 -10.27
CA THR A 37 -16.40 8.25 -10.03
C THR A 37 -16.75 9.51 -10.83
N GLN A 38 -15.83 10.47 -10.97
CA GLN A 38 -16.05 11.64 -11.82
C GLN A 38 -16.20 11.28 -13.29
N HIS A 39 -15.38 10.34 -13.79
CA HIS A 39 -15.47 9.86 -15.16
C HIS A 39 -16.81 9.15 -15.43
N GLU A 40 -17.27 8.28 -14.52
CA GLU A 40 -18.57 7.62 -14.60
C GLU A 40 -19.74 8.62 -14.59
N GLN A 41 -19.65 9.67 -13.76
CA GLN A 41 -20.65 10.74 -13.73
C GLN A 41 -20.74 11.48 -15.07
N LEU A 42 -19.60 11.75 -15.72
CA LEU A 42 -19.57 12.38 -17.04
C LEU A 42 -20.19 11.49 -18.11
N GLN A 43 -19.90 10.19 -18.10
CA GLN A 43 -20.51 9.23 -19.03
C GLN A 43 -22.02 9.13 -18.84
N HIS A 44 -22.48 9.10 -17.59
CA HIS A 44 -23.91 9.07 -17.28
C HIS A 44 -24.60 10.34 -17.78
N TYR A 45 -24.03 11.50 -17.48
CA TYR A 45 -24.54 12.78 -17.93
C TYR A 45 -24.58 12.90 -19.46
N GLU A 46 -23.56 12.43 -20.17
CA GLU A 46 -23.55 12.37 -21.63
C GLU A 46 -24.74 11.55 -22.15
N HIS A 47 -24.98 10.38 -21.55
CA HIS A 47 -26.06 9.51 -21.94
C HIS A 47 -27.44 10.15 -21.74
N GLU A 48 -27.67 10.74 -20.58
CA GLU A 48 -28.91 11.46 -20.27
C GLU A 48 -29.14 12.63 -21.22
N TYR A 49 -28.10 13.40 -21.51
CA TYR A 49 -28.16 14.52 -22.44
C TYR A 49 -28.53 14.07 -23.87
N GLN A 50 -27.91 13.00 -24.37
CA GLN A 50 -28.23 12.43 -25.68
C GLN A 50 -29.66 11.85 -25.75
N GLN A 51 -30.19 11.31 -24.65
CA GLN A 51 -31.58 10.84 -24.58
C GLN A 51 -32.55 12.02 -24.64
N SER A 52 -32.35 13.03 -23.80
CA SER A 52 -33.19 14.24 -23.75
C SER A 52 -33.26 14.94 -25.12
N LEU A 53 -32.13 15.02 -25.82
CA LEU A 53 -32.09 15.58 -27.17
C LEU A 53 -32.93 14.77 -28.16
N ARG A 54 -32.81 13.44 -28.14
CA ARG A 54 -33.57 12.55 -29.04
C ARG A 54 -35.07 12.72 -28.82
N GLU A 55 -35.51 12.79 -27.57
CA GLU A 55 -36.91 13.05 -27.21
C GLU A 55 -37.39 14.44 -27.69
N GLY A 56 -36.55 15.47 -27.54
CA GLY A 56 -36.83 16.82 -28.04
C GLY A 56 -37.00 16.88 -29.56
N MET A 57 -36.12 16.20 -30.32
CA MET A 57 -36.23 16.11 -31.78
C MET A 57 -37.53 15.43 -32.23
N LEU A 58 -37.90 14.33 -31.59
CA LEU A 58 -39.08 13.53 -31.93
C LEU A 58 -40.41 14.23 -31.61
N SER A 59 -40.45 15.04 -30.54
CA SER A 59 -41.70 15.58 -29.99
C SER A 59 -42.06 16.98 -30.47
N LYS A 60 -41.09 17.88 -30.71
CA LYS A 60 -41.36 19.30 -31.00
C LYS A 60 -40.72 19.83 -32.29
N GLY A 61 -39.84 19.06 -32.92
CA GLY A 61 -38.95 19.59 -33.95
C GLY A 61 -37.92 20.55 -33.36
N MET A 62 -36.75 20.63 -33.96
CA MET A 62 -35.60 21.36 -33.42
C MET A 62 -35.10 22.40 -34.42
N SER A 63 -34.71 23.59 -33.97
CA SER A 63 -34.17 24.62 -34.86
C SER A 63 -32.73 24.29 -35.29
N VAL A 64 -32.29 24.88 -36.39
CA VAL A 64 -30.88 24.76 -36.85
C VAL A 64 -29.91 25.31 -35.79
N ALA A 65 -30.30 26.36 -35.06
CA ALA A 65 -29.48 26.92 -33.98
C ALA A 65 -29.30 25.93 -32.82
N ASP A 66 -30.35 25.20 -32.44
CA ASP A 66 -30.29 24.18 -31.38
C ASP A 66 -29.38 23.02 -31.78
N LEU A 67 -29.41 22.60 -33.05
CA LEU A 67 -28.52 21.55 -33.58
C LEU A 67 -27.04 21.96 -33.53
N VAL A 68 -26.72 23.21 -33.87
CA VAL A 68 -25.35 23.76 -33.81
C VAL A 68 -24.86 23.86 -32.37
N ASN A 69 -25.71 24.31 -31.45
CA ASN A 69 -25.40 24.38 -30.02
C ASN A 69 -25.12 22.99 -29.44
N HIS A 70 -25.96 22.01 -29.79
CA HIS A 70 -25.78 20.63 -29.39
C HIS A 70 -24.43 20.06 -29.87
N GLN A 71 -24.10 20.24 -31.16
CA GLN A 71 -22.83 19.75 -31.70
C GLN A 71 -21.62 20.37 -30.99
N SER A 72 -21.67 21.67 -30.69
CA SER A 72 -20.61 22.38 -29.97
C SER A 72 -20.44 21.86 -28.53
N PHE A 73 -21.56 21.55 -27.87
CA PHE A 73 -21.55 20.97 -26.53
C PHE A 73 -20.95 19.56 -26.51
N ILE A 74 -21.36 18.68 -27.43
CA ILE A 74 -20.81 17.32 -27.54
C ILE A 74 -19.30 17.33 -27.78
N LEU A 75 -18.81 18.24 -28.63
CA LEU A 75 -17.36 18.38 -28.84
C LEU A 75 -16.63 18.78 -27.54
N SER A 76 -17.20 19.71 -26.79
CA SER A 76 -16.63 20.14 -25.50
C SER A 76 -16.67 19.02 -24.46
N LEU A 77 -17.78 18.28 -24.39
CA LEU A 77 -17.95 17.16 -23.48
C LEU A 77 -16.95 16.03 -23.78
N ASN A 78 -16.78 15.67 -25.05
CA ASN A 78 -15.77 14.68 -25.47
C ASN A 78 -14.35 15.09 -25.06
N GLN A 79 -14.02 16.38 -25.13
CA GLN A 79 -12.72 16.87 -24.69
C GLN A 79 -12.53 16.70 -23.17
N VAL A 80 -13.57 17.00 -22.39
CA VAL A 80 -13.57 16.82 -20.93
C VAL A 80 -13.49 15.34 -20.56
N VAL A 81 -14.27 14.46 -21.21
CA VAL A 81 -14.22 13.01 -21.00
C VAL A 81 -12.80 12.49 -21.22
N LYS A 82 -12.17 12.85 -22.34
CA LYS A 82 -10.77 12.48 -22.62
C LYS A 82 -9.79 13.00 -21.58
N GLN A 83 -10.01 14.20 -21.04
CA GLN A 83 -9.18 14.73 -19.96
C GLN A 83 -9.32 13.90 -18.67
N HIS A 84 -10.54 13.47 -18.34
CA HIS A 84 -10.80 12.62 -17.18
C HIS A 84 -10.29 11.19 -17.37
N GLU A 85 -10.36 10.61 -18.57
CA GLU A 85 -9.73 9.32 -18.89
C GLU A 85 -8.22 9.37 -18.63
N ASN A 86 -7.53 10.39 -19.16
CA ASN A 86 -6.11 10.59 -18.90
C ASN A 86 -5.82 10.80 -17.41
N HIS A 87 -6.72 11.48 -16.68
CA HIS A 87 -6.56 11.68 -15.24
C HIS A 87 -6.67 10.36 -14.46
N VAL A 88 -7.63 9.49 -14.81
CA VAL A 88 -7.75 8.14 -14.25
C VAL A 88 -6.46 7.36 -14.50
N GLU A 89 -5.95 7.33 -15.73
CA GLU A 89 -4.70 6.62 -16.06
C GLU A 89 -3.52 7.12 -15.21
N VAL A 90 -3.38 8.44 -15.04
CA VAL A 90 -2.34 9.04 -14.17
C VAL A 90 -2.49 8.59 -12.72
N CYS A 91 -3.73 8.51 -12.20
CA CYS A 91 -4.01 8.02 -10.86
C CYS A 91 -3.70 6.52 -10.72
N GLU A 92 -4.01 5.69 -11.72
CA GLU A 92 -3.67 4.26 -11.73
C GLU A 92 -2.15 4.07 -11.66
N GLN A 93 -1.40 4.79 -12.49
CA GLN A 93 0.07 4.77 -12.46
C GLN A 93 0.64 5.27 -11.11
N ALA A 94 -0.03 6.20 -10.44
CA ALA A 94 0.35 6.65 -9.10
C ALA A 94 0.13 5.55 -8.05
N VAL A 95 -1.00 4.82 -8.12
CA VAL A 95 -1.27 3.66 -7.26
C VAL A 95 -0.23 2.57 -7.46
N ASP A 96 0.11 2.24 -8.71
CA ASP A 96 1.10 1.21 -9.01
C ASP A 96 2.48 1.55 -8.45
N ARG A 97 2.93 2.80 -8.61
CA ARG A 97 4.19 3.27 -8.03
C ARG A 97 4.19 3.23 -6.50
N ALA A 98 3.11 3.70 -5.87
CA ALA A 98 2.97 3.67 -4.41
C ALA A 98 2.96 2.23 -3.88
N LYS A 99 2.25 1.32 -4.57
CA LYS A 99 2.19 -0.10 -4.23
C LYS A 99 3.55 -0.78 -4.34
N ALA A 100 4.32 -0.48 -5.39
CA ALA A 100 5.67 -1.01 -5.52
C ALA A 100 6.59 -0.56 -4.36
N GLY A 101 6.52 0.72 -3.98
CA GLY A 101 7.24 1.25 -2.81
C GLY A 101 6.81 0.58 -1.50
N TRP A 102 5.51 0.42 -1.30
CA TRP A 102 4.96 -0.27 -0.13
C TRP A 102 5.43 -1.74 -0.03
N ILE A 103 5.45 -2.48 -1.13
CA ILE A 103 5.95 -3.86 -1.18
C ILE A 103 7.42 -3.90 -0.76
N ALA A 104 8.25 -2.99 -1.28
CA ALA A 104 9.67 -2.93 -0.95
C ALA A 104 9.91 -2.62 0.55
N ASP A 105 9.17 -1.67 1.11
CA ASP A 105 9.25 -1.33 2.54
C ASP A 105 8.77 -2.49 3.41
N LYS A 106 7.72 -3.20 3.01
CA LYS A 106 7.22 -4.38 3.72
C LYS A 106 8.26 -5.51 3.73
N GLN A 107 8.90 -5.77 2.58
CA GLN A 107 9.97 -6.75 2.50
C GLN A 107 11.16 -6.38 3.40
N ARG A 108 11.52 -5.09 3.44
CA ARG A 108 12.60 -4.60 4.31
C ARG A 108 12.29 -4.79 5.79
N LEU A 109 11.07 -4.50 6.25
CA LEU A 109 10.63 -4.76 7.62
C LEU A 109 10.74 -6.25 7.95
N ASN A 110 10.16 -7.12 7.12
CA ASN A 110 10.20 -8.56 7.32
C ASN A 110 11.65 -9.10 7.39
N ALA A 111 12.57 -8.53 6.60
CA ALA A 111 13.98 -8.90 6.64
C ALA A 111 14.62 -8.56 8.00
N PHE A 112 14.35 -7.38 8.56
CA PHE A 112 14.86 -7.03 9.88
C PHE A 112 14.27 -7.91 10.99
N GLU A 113 12.97 -8.17 10.96
CA GLU A 113 12.31 -9.09 11.91
C GLU A 113 12.95 -10.48 11.86
N THR A 114 13.16 -11.02 10.65
CA THR A 114 13.82 -12.32 10.46
C THR A 114 15.23 -12.34 11.03
N LEU A 115 16.02 -11.29 10.81
CA LEU A 115 17.38 -11.20 11.33
C LEU A 115 17.42 -11.09 12.87
N ILE A 116 16.46 -10.37 13.48
CA ILE A 116 16.32 -10.29 14.93
C ILE A 116 16.05 -11.67 15.52
N VAL A 117 15.04 -12.39 15.00
CA VAL A 117 14.68 -13.73 15.47
C VAL A 117 15.86 -14.70 15.34
N ARG A 118 16.59 -14.67 14.22
CA ARG A 118 17.79 -15.51 14.02
C ARG A 118 18.87 -15.22 15.06
N ARG A 119 19.10 -13.94 15.37
CA ARG A 119 20.10 -13.54 16.37
C ARG A 119 19.70 -14.00 17.77
N GLU A 120 18.44 -13.81 18.15
CA GLU A 120 17.90 -14.24 19.45
C GLU A 120 18.00 -15.77 19.60
N THR A 121 17.66 -16.52 18.54
CA THR A 121 17.78 -17.98 18.52
C THR A 121 19.25 -18.42 18.69
N ALA A 122 20.18 -17.79 17.97
CA ALA A 122 21.61 -18.10 18.10
C ALA A 122 22.16 -17.80 19.50
N GLN A 123 21.73 -16.68 20.10
CA GLN A 123 22.12 -16.30 21.45
C GLN A 123 21.61 -17.30 22.49
N ALA A 124 20.33 -17.69 22.41
CA ALA A 124 19.73 -18.68 23.29
C ALA A 124 20.44 -20.05 23.21
N GLN A 125 20.89 -20.45 22.01
CA GLN A 125 21.69 -21.67 21.86
C GLN A 125 23.07 -21.58 22.52
N ILE A 126 23.72 -20.41 22.47
CA ILE A 126 25.02 -20.21 23.14
C ILE A 126 24.83 -20.27 24.66
N GLU A 127 23.80 -19.59 25.18
CA GLU A 127 23.47 -19.58 26.61
C GLU A 127 23.12 -20.98 27.11
N SER A 128 22.26 -21.71 26.40
CA SER A 128 21.92 -23.11 26.74
C SER A 128 23.15 -24.02 26.78
N ARG A 129 24.08 -23.90 25.81
CA ARG A 129 25.34 -24.65 25.83
C ARG A 129 26.23 -24.27 27.02
N HIS A 130 26.24 -23.01 27.41
CA HIS A 130 27.03 -22.54 28.55
C HIS A 130 26.43 -23.05 29.88
N GLU A 131 25.12 -22.97 30.05
CA GLU A 131 24.39 -23.51 31.21
C GLU A 131 24.58 -25.02 31.35
N GLN A 132 24.48 -25.77 30.24
CA GLN A 132 24.72 -27.21 30.25
C GLN A 132 26.13 -27.54 30.72
N LYS A 133 27.16 -26.86 30.20
CA LYS A 133 28.56 -27.06 30.64
C LYS A 133 28.75 -26.79 32.14
N LEU A 134 28.18 -25.71 32.65
CA LEU A 134 28.26 -25.39 34.08
C LEU A 134 27.60 -26.48 34.93
N MET A 135 26.42 -26.96 34.52
CA MET A 135 25.70 -28.02 35.22
C MET A 135 26.49 -29.34 35.22
N ASP A 136 27.10 -29.69 34.10
CA ASP A 136 27.96 -30.88 33.98
C ASP A 136 29.19 -30.77 34.91
N GLU A 137 29.84 -29.61 34.98
CA GLU A 137 30.97 -29.37 35.90
C GLU A 137 30.55 -29.50 37.37
N PHE A 138 29.39 -28.95 37.75
CA PHE A 138 28.85 -29.10 39.11
C PHE A 138 28.54 -30.56 39.45
N ALA A 139 27.93 -31.30 38.53
CA ALA A 139 27.61 -32.71 38.70
C ALA A 139 28.89 -33.56 38.88
N GLN A 140 29.92 -33.33 38.06
CA GLN A 140 31.21 -34.01 38.17
C GLN A 140 31.89 -33.74 39.53
N ARG A 141 31.94 -32.48 39.98
CA ARG A 141 32.52 -32.12 41.28
C ARG A 141 31.75 -32.75 42.45
N ALA A 142 30.43 -32.82 42.37
CA ALA A 142 29.60 -33.47 43.38
C ALA A 142 29.83 -35.00 43.43
N GLY A 143 29.96 -35.65 42.27
CA GLY A 143 30.29 -37.07 42.16
C GLY A 143 31.65 -37.40 42.77
N GLN A 144 32.70 -36.65 42.41
CA GLN A 144 34.05 -36.83 42.95
C GLN A 144 34.13 -36.67 44.47
N ARG A 145 33.28 -35.81 45.07
CA ARG A 145 33.19 -35.69 46.54
C ARG A 145 32.55 -36.91 47.19
N ARG A 146 31.59 -37.57 46.55
CA ARG A 146 30.96 -38.78 47.08
C ARG A 146 31.87 -40.00 47.03
N GLU A 147 32.71 -40.12 46.00
CA GLU A 147 33.67 -41.24 45.88
C GLU A 147 34.85 -41.18 46.86
N ARG A 148 35.08 -40.02 47.48
CA ARG A 148 36.18 -39.80 48.45
C ARG A 148 35.76 -39.99 49.92
N VAL A 149 34.49 -40.28 50.17
CA VAL A 149 33.93 -40.58 51.51
C VAL A 149 33.64 -42.06 51.59
#